data_AF-A0A351CBN5-F1
#
_entry.id   AF-A0A351CBN5-F1
#
_cell.length_a   1.000
_cell.length_b   1.000
_cell.length_c   1.000
_cell.angle_alpha   90.00
_cell.angle_beta   90.00
_cell.angle_gamma   90.00
#
_symmetry.space_group_name_H-M   'P 1'
#
loop_
_entity.id
_entity.type
_entity.pdbx_description
1 polymer ?
#
loop_
_entity_poly.entity_id
_entity_poly.type
_entity_poly.pdbx_seq_one_letter_code
_entity_poly.pdbx_strand_id
1 'polypeptide(L)'
;PFGLPTGADFTFAFFALALPQLPMTIGNAVIANADLSHEYFGTDSQKVTYRSVTISMALANLLSFVVGGMPLCHGAGGLAAHYRFGARTAGSNLMVGILFLALAFFFGIHALSVVYLLPMAILGVLLIFAGGQLALTVIDMKTRKDLFVSLLILGITLASNLAAGFLVGIVVAYVLKSERLHV
;
A
#
# COMPACT_ATOMS: atom_id res chain seq x y z
N PRO A 1 22.90 -6.17 8.61
CA PRO A 1 23.66 -4.93 8.32
C PRO A 1 23.37 -3.73 9.26
N PHE A 2 22.30 -3.75 10.08
CA PHE A 2 21.94 -2.61 10.95
C PHE A 2 21.71 -2.97 12.43
N GLY A 3 22.10 -4.18 12.85
CA GLY A 3 21.78 -4.71 14.18
C GLY A 3 20.32 -5.15 14.33
N LEU A 4 19.96 -5.64 15.52
CA LEU A 4 18.56 -5.90 15.87
C LEU A 4 17.93 -4.63 16.46
N PRO A 5 16.64 -4.36 16.17
CA PRO A 5 15.95 -3.21 16.73
C PRO A 5 15.91 -3.30 18.26
N THR A 6 16.06 -2.15 18.92
CA THR A 6 15.87 -2.08 20.37
C THR A 6 14.39 -2.23 20.72
N GLY A 7 14.08 -2.48 22.00
CA GLY A 7 12.67 -2.53 22.44
C GLY A 7 11.92 -1.21 22.19
N ALA A 8 12.62 -0.07 22.24
CA ALA A 8 12.07 1.23 21.92
C ALA A 8 11.73 1.34 20.42
N ASP A 9 12.63 0.91 19.54
CA ASP A 9 12.41 0.91 18.09
C ASP A 9 11.21 0.03 17.71
N PHE A 10 11.11 -1.15 18.32
CA PHE A 10 10.00 -2.07 18.09
C PHE A 10 8.66 -1.46 18.53
N THR A 11 8.61 -0.86 19.72
CA THR A 11 7.41 -0.22 20.24
C THR A 11 6.99 0.94 19.35
N PHE A 12 7.92 1.81 18.97
CA PHE A 12 7.65 2.92 18.07
C PHE A 12 7.16 2.44 16.71
N ALA A 13 7.86 1.51 16.05
CA ALA A 13 7.45 0.99 14.75
C ALA A 13 6.08 0.33 14.79
N PHE A 14 5.75 -0.39 15.86
CA PHE A 14 4.45 -1.04 16.02
C PHE A 14 3.30 -0.01 16.09
N PHE A 15 3.42 0.99 16.97
CA PHE A 15 2.35 1.97 17.20
C PHE A 15 2.29 3.07 16.13
N ALA A 16 3.43 3.54 15.66
CA ALA A 16 3.50 4.66 14.71
C ALA A 16 3.37 4.21 13.25
N LEU A 17 3.78 2.98 12.91
CA LEU A 17 3.82 2.52 11.51
C LEU A 17 2.90 1.32 11.27
N ALA A 18 3.05 0.23 12.03
CA ALA A 18 2.34 -1.01 11.74
C ALA A 18 0.82 -0.87 11.94
N LEU A 19 0.38 -0.45 13.12
CA LEU A 19 -1.05 -0.30 13.45
C LEU A 19 -1.80 0.61 12.45
N PRO A 20 -1.30 1.81 12.12
CA PRO A 20 -1.96 2.69 11.15
C PRO A 20 -1.98 2.13 9.73
N GLN A 21 -1.00 1.31 9.37
CA GLN A 21 -0.84 0.77 8.02
C GLN A 21 -1.65 -0.51 7.77
N LEU A 22 -2.13 -1.19 8.83
CA LEU A 22 -2.98 -2.39 8.72
C LEU A 22 -4.19 -2.20 7.79
N PRO A 23 -5.01 -1.15 7.93
CA PRO A 23 -6.23 -0.99 7.14
C PRO A 23 -5.92 -0.77 5.67
N MET A 24 -4.93 0.09 5.39
CA MET A 24 -4.48 0.36 4.02
C MET A 24 -3.92 -0.90 3.37
N THR A 25 -3.12 -1.68 4.11
CA THR A 25 -2.53 -2.93 3.62
C THR A 25 -3.58 -3.98 3.36
N ILE A 26 -4.53 -4.19 4.27
CA ILE A 26 -5.62 -5.15 4.09
C ILE A 26 -6.47 -4.75 2.89
N GLY A 27 -6.89 -3.48 2.80
CA GLY A 27 -7.73 -3.00 1.70
C GLY A 27 -7.04 -3.10 0.33
N ASN A 28 -5.86 -2.48 0.19
CA ASN A 28 -5.19 -2.37 -1.11
C ASN A 28 -4.34 -3.61 -1.46
N ALA A 29 -3.52 -4.09 -0.52
CA ALA A 29 -2.53 -5.13 -0.81
C ALA A 29 -3.10 -6.55 -0.70
N VAL A 30 -4.17 -6.76 0.09
CA VAL A 30 -4.77 -8.08 0.28
C VAL A 30 -6.07 -8.24 -0.50
N ILE A 31 -7.10 -7.45 -0.17
CA ILE A 31 -8.45 -7.60 -0.74
C ILE A 31 -8.44 -7.15 -2.21
N ALA A 32 -8.16 -5.88 -2.48
CA ALA A 32 -8.21 -5.34 -3.83
C ALA A 32 -7.23 -6.07 -4.77
N ASN A 33 -6.03 -6.42 -4.30
CA ASN A 33 -5.06 -7.12 -5.12
C ASN A 33 -5.52 -8.54 -5.50
N ALA A 34 -6.13 -9.28 -4.56
CA ALA A 34 -6.64 -10.62 -4.84
C ALA A 34 -7.89 -10.58 -5.75
N ASP A 35 -8.84 -9.68 -5.45
CA ASP A 35 -10.06 -9.52 -6.24
C ASP A 35 -9.74 -9.10 -7.67
N LEU A 36 -8.85 -8.12 -7.83
CA LEU A 36 -8.42 -7.65 -9.15
C LEU A 36 -7.64 -8.72 -9.91
N SER A 37 -6.88 -9.55 -9.21
CA SER A 37 -6.21 -10.70 -9.83
C SER A 37 -7.23 -11.71 -10.36
N HIS A 38 -8.31 -11.96 -9.61
CA HIS A 38 -9.41 -12.82 -10.06
C HIS A 38 -10.15 -12.23 -11.25
N GLU A 39 -10.42 -10.92 -11.25
CA GLU A 39 -11.08 -10.24 -12.36
C GLU A 39 -10.25 -10.28 -13.65
N TYR A 40 -8.94 -10.00 -13.55
CA TYR A 40 -8.08 -9.85 -14.74
C TYR A 40 -7.52 -11.16 -15.29
N PHE A 41 -7.28 -12.16 -14.45
CA PHE A 41 -6.61 -13.40 -14.84
C PHE A 41 -7.48 -14.66 -14.65
N GLY A 42 -8.70 -14.53 -14.10
CA GLY A 42 -9.68 -15.62 -14.04
C GLY A 42 -9.14 -16.91 -13.41
N THR A 43 -9.08 -17.98 -14.20
CA THR A 43 -8.59 -19.29 -13.75
C THR A 43 -7.12 -19.30 -13.38
N ASP A 44 -6.31 -18.41 -13.95
CA ASP A 44 -4.85 -18.38 -13.70
C ASP A 44 -4.51 -17.80 -12.32
N SER A 45 -5.45 -17.09 -11.68
CA SER A 45 -5.29 -16.48 -10.36
C SER A 45 -5.93 -17.27 -9.23
N GLN A 46 -6.34 -18.53 -9.44
CA GLN A 46 -6.92 -19.38 -8.38
C GLN A 46 -6.05 -19.50 -7.11
N LYS A 47 -4.72 -19.36 -7.25
CA LYS A 47 -3.79 -19.41 -6.12
C LYS A 47 -3.70 -18.08 -5.35
N VAL A 48 -4.26 -17.00 -5.86
CA VAL A 48 -4.21 -15.64 -5.30
C VAL A 48 -5.40 -15.41 -4.35
N THR A 49 -5.38 -16.12 -3.23
CA THR A 49 -6.38 -15.97 -2.16
C THR A 49 -5.93 -14.92 -1.14
N TYR A 50 -6.85 -14.35 -0.38
CA TYR A 50 -6.50 -13.42 0.71
C TYR A 50 -5.44 -13.99 1.67
N ARG A 51 -5.53 -15.30 1.97
CA ARG A 51 -4.57 -16.00 2.83
C ARG A 51 -3.20 -16.11 2.16
N SER A 52 -3.12 -16.55 0.91
CA SER A 52 -1.84 -16.72 0.22
C SER A 52 -1.14 -15.39 -0.05
N VAL A 53 -1.89 -14.33 -0.38
CA VAL A 53 -1.35 -12.96 -0.52
C VAL A 53 -0.79 -12.45 0.81
N THR A 54 -1.50 -12.68 1.92
CA THR A 54 -1.01 -12.29 3.26
C THR A 54 0.24 -13.06 3.65
N ILE A 55 0.27 -14.38 3.46
CA ILE A 55 1.44 -15.22 3.79
C ILE A 55 2.64 -14.84 2.94
N SER A 56 2.46 -14.70 1.62
CA SER A 56 3.57 -14.33 0.72
C SER A 56 4.16 -12.96 1.07
N MET A 57 3.32 -11.98 1.41
CA MET A 57 3.77 -10.68 1.88
C MET A 57 4.51 -10.76 3.22
N ALA A 58 4.03 -11.57 4.17
CA ALA A 58 4.72 -11.78 5.45
C ALA A 58 6.11 -12.39 5.25
N LEU A 59 6.22 -13.40 4.39
CA LEU A 59 7.51 -14.02 4.04
C LEU A 59 8.45 -13.03 3.36
N ALA A 60 7.94 -12.24 2.40
CA ALA A 60 8.73 -11.22 1.71
C ALA A 60 9.26 -10.14 2.67
N ASN A 61 8.45 -9.70 3.64
CA ASN A 61 8.87 -8.72 4.65
C ASN A 61 9.89 -9.31 5.63
N LEU A 62 9.75 -10.58 6.01
CA LEU A 62 10.74 -11.24 6.86
C LEU A 62 12.11 -11.32 6.16
N LEU A 63 12.12 -11.67 4.87
CA LEU A 63 13.33 -11.65 4.06
C LEU A 63 13.90 -10.24 3.92
N SER A 64 13.04 -9.25 3.65
CA SER A 64 13.43 -7.83 3.57
C SER A 64 14.10 -7.37 4.87
N PHE A 65 13.52 -7.70 6.02
CA PHE A 65 14.10 -7.40 7.34
C PHE A 65 15.52 -7.97 7.50
N VAL A 66 15.75 -9.23 7.14
CA VAL A 66 17.07 -9.89 7.28
C VAL A 66 18.14 -9.16 6.46
N VAL A 67 17.80 -8.69 5.27
CA VAL A 67 18.73 -7.96 4.39
C VAL A 67 18.79 -6.46 4.68
N GLY A 68 18.01 -5.94 5.63
CA GLY A 68 17.93 -4.51 5.93
C GLY A 68 17.16 -3.70 4.89
N GLY A 69 16.25 -4.34 4.16
CA GLY A 69 15.35 -3.71 3.19
C GLY A 69 14.15 -3.00 3.86
N MET A 70 13.43 -2.22 3.06
CA MET A 70 12.22 -1.53 3.48
C MET A 70 11.01 -2.48 3.51
N PRO A 71 9.95 -2.17 4.27
CA PRO A 71 8.70 -2.93 4.23
C PRO A 71 8.11 -2.98 2.81
N LEU A 72 7.56 -4.14 2.44
CA LEU A 72 7.05 -4.43 1.11
C LEU A 72 5.57 -4.81 1.19
N CYS A 73 4.82 -4.56 0.12
CA CYS A 73 3.45 -5.03 -0.02
C CYS A 73 3.16 -5.41 -1.47
N HIS A 74 2.08 -6.16 -1.67
CA HIS A 74 1.46 -6.24 -2.99
C HIS A 74 0.69 -4.93 -3.25
N GLY A 75 0.42 -4.61 -4.51
CA GLY A 75 -0.31 -3.38 -4.84
C GLY A 75 -1.28 -3.62 -5.99
N ALA A 76 -2.57 -3.47 -5.72
CA ALA A 76 -3.61 -3.58 -6.74
C ALA A 76 -3.39 -2.58 -7.88
N GLY A 77 -3.00 -1.34 -7.56
CA GLY A 77 -2.70 -0.32 -8.57
C GLY A 77 -1.53 -0.67 -9.49
N GLY A 78 -0.47 -1.28 -8.95
CA GLY A 78 0.67 -1.75 -9.75
C GLY A 78 0.26 -2.91 -10.67
N LEU A 79 -0.49 -3.87 -10.15
CA LEU A 79 -1.08 -4.96 -10.93
C LEU A 79 -1.98 -4.43 -12.05
N ALA A 80 -2.84 -3.45 -11.75
CA ALA A 80 -3.70 -2.80 -12.72
C ALA A 80 -2.91 -2.09 -13.83
N ALA A 81 -1.86 -1.35 -13.46
CA ALA A 81 -1.00 -0.68 -14.41
C ALA A 81 -0.33 -1.69 -15.35
N HIS A 82 0.32 -2.72 -14.80
CA HIS A 82 0.96 -3.76 -15.61
C HIS A 82 -0.04 -4.42 -16.56
N TYR A 83 -1.24 -4.76 -16.08
CA TYR A 83 -2.29 -5.33 -16.91
C TYR A 83 -2.74 -4.36 -18.02
N ARG A 84 -2.92 -3.07 -17.70
CA ARG A 84 -3.31 -2.03 -18.66
C ARG A 84 -2.27 -1.81 -19.76
N PHE A 85 -0.98 -2.01 -19.44
CA PHE A 85 0.14 -1.97 -20.37
C PHE A 85 0.40 -3.31 -21.09
N GLY A 86 -0.48 -4.30 -20.95
CA GLY A 86 -0.46 -5.54 -21.73
C GLY A 86 0.17 -6.74 -21.03
N ALA A 87 0.59 -6.62 -19.76
CA ALA A 87 1.06 -7.79 -19.01
C ALA A 87 -0.10 -8.78 -18.78
N ARG A 88 0.12 -10.05 -19.12
CA ARG A 88 -0.85 -11.14 -18.92
C ARG A 88 -0.32 -12.26 -18.04
N THR A 89 0.94 -12.18 -17.62
CA THR A 89 1.60 -13.18 -16.78
C THR A 89 2.48 -12.49 -15.75
N ALA A 90 2.98 -13.26 -14.78
CA ALA A 90 3.97 -12.80 -13.80
C ALA A 90 5.32 -12.38 -14.43
N GLY A 91 5.52 -12.61 -15.74
CA GLY A 91 6.75 -12.25 -16.44
C GLY A 91 7.11 -10.77 -16.35
N SER A 92 6.11 -9.87 -16.33
CA SER A 92 6.35 -8.42 -16.13
C SER A 92 7.05 -8.14 -14.80
N ASN A 93 6.54 -8.72 -13.72
CA ASN A 93 7.10 -8.54 -12.38
C ASN A 93 8.51 -9.16 -12.29
N LEU A 94 8.70 -10.32 -12.91
CA LEU A 94 10.01 -10.99 -12.95
C LEU A 94 11.04 -10.17 -13.73
N MET A 95 10.68 -9.62 -14.89
CA MET A 95 11.58 -8.76 -15.68
C MET A 95 12.00 -7.51 -14.91
N VAL A 96 11.06 -6.83 -14.25
CA VAL A 96 11.35 -5.66 -13.42
C VAL A 96 12.27 -6.03 -12.25
N GLY A 97 11.98 -7.14 -11.56
CA GLY A 97 12.82 -7.65 -10.47
C GLY A 97 14.24 -7.98 -10.93
N ILE A 98 14.39 -8.71 -12.04
CA ILE A 98 15.70 -9.04 -12.64
C ILE A 98 16.45 -7.77 -13.03
N LEU A 99 15.79 -6.78 -13.61
CA LEU A 99 16.41 -5.51 -13.97
C LEU A 99 16.96 -4.78 -12.74
N PHE A 100 16.19 -4.71 -11.64
CA PHE A 100 16.68 -4.10 -10.40
C PHE A 100 17.81 -4.90 -9.73
N LEU A 101 17.75 -6.23 -9.76
CA LEU A 101 18.84 -7.08 -9.29
C LEU A 101 20.11 -6.89 -10.12
N ALA A 102 19.99 -6.83 -11.44
CA ALA A 102 21.11 -6.56 -12.34
C ALA A 102 21.70 -5.17 -12.08
N LEU A 103 20.86 -4.15 -11.90
CA LEU A 103 21.30 -2.80 -11.56
C LEU A 103 22.08 -2.79 -10.24
N ALA A 104 21.55 -3.43 -9.20
CA ALA A 104 22.22 -3.54 -7.91
C ALA A 104 23.54 -4.34 -8.00
N PHE A 105 23.58 -5.42 -8.78
CA PHE A 105 24.75 -6.28 -8.93
C PHE A 105 25.88 -5.61 -9.72
N PHE A 106 25.57 -4.96 -10.86
CA PHE A 106 26.58 -4.35 -11.72
C PHE A 106 27.02 -2.97 -11.26
N PHE A 107 26.11 -2.16 -10.67
CA PHE A 107 26.41 -0.78 -10.28
C PHE A 107 26.55 -0.58 -8.77
N GLY A 108 26.10 -1.52 -7.93
CA GLY A 108 26.21 -1.43 -6.48
C GLY A 108 25.65 -0.12 -5.93
N ILE A 109 26.48 0.65 -5.22
CA ILE A 109 26.11 1.95 -4.64
C ILE A 109 25.77 2.98 -5.74
N HIS A 110 26.36 2.86 -6.94
CA HIS A 110 26.10 3.75 -8.07
C HIS A 110 24.77 3.45 -8.78
N ALA A 111 24.05 2.38 -8.41
CA ALA A 111 22.72 2.09 -8.95
C ALA A 111 21.76 3.26 -8.75
N LEU A 112 21.87 3.95 -7.61
CA LEU A 112 21.04 5.13 -7.31
C LEU A 112 21.31 6.29 -8.26
N SER A 113 22.54 6.45 -8.76
CA SER A 113 22.87 7.49 -9.74
C SER A 113 22.10 7.30 -11.05
N VAL A 114 21.86 6.05 -11.47
CA VAL A 114 21.03 5.74 -12.64
C VAL A 114 19.57 6.08 -12.36
N VAL A 115 19.06 5.76 -11.17
CA VAL A 115 17.68 6.09 -10.76
C VAL A 115 17.47 7.61 -10.67
N TYR A 116 18.47 8.36 -10.20
CA TYR A 116 18.44 9.82 -10.12
C TYR A 116 18.49 10.53 -11.48
N LEU A 117 18.69 9.81 -12.59
CA LEU A 117 18.46 10.37 -13.93
C LEU A 117 16.97 10.62 -14.19
N LEU A 118 16.07 9.98 -13.44
CA LEU A 118 14.64 10.24 -13.54
C LEU A 118 14.32 11.62 -12.95
N PRO A 119 13.75 12.55 -13.74
CA PRO A 119 13.41 13.87 -13.25
C PRO A 119 12.42 13.81 -12.09
N MET A 120 12.73 14.46 -10.98
CA MET A 120 11.83 14.57 -9.81
C MET A 120 10.47 15.16 -10.18
N ALA A 121 10.41 16.02 -11.20
CA ALA A 121 9.17 16.56 -11.74
C ALA A 121 8.20 15.46 -12.23
N ILE A 122 8.72 14.42 -12.89
CA ILE A 122 7.89 13.30 -13.38
C ILE A 122 7.33 12.51 -12.19
N LEU A 123 8.16 12.22 -11.19
CA LEU A 123 7.70 11.54 -9.97
C LEU A 123 6.63 12.35 -9.24
N GLY A 124 6.82 13.67 -9.11
CA GLY A 124 5.83 14.57 -8.52
C GLY A 124 4.50 14.59 -9.27
N VAL A 125 4.52 14.68 -10.61
CA VAL A 125 3.31 14.63 -11.43
C VAL A 125 2.60 13.28 -11.30
N LEU A 126 3.35 12.17 -11.32
CA LEU A 126 2.79 10.83 -11.11
C LEU A 126 2.15 10.68 -9.72
N LEU A 127 2.77 11.24 -8.68
CA LEU A 127 2.21 11.24 -7.32
C LEU A 127 0.94 12.07 -7.21
N ILE A 128 0.89 13.26 -7.80
CA ILE A 128 -0.33 14.09 -7.84
C ILE A 128 -1.44 13.37 -8.60
N PHE A 129 -1.11 12.78 -9.75
CA PHE A 129 -2.07 12.03 -10.56
C PHE A 129 -2.63 10.83 -9.79
N ALA A 130 -1.76 9.99 -9.23
CA ALA A 130 -2.18 8.82 -8.45
C ALA A 130 -2.99 9.25 -7.20
N GLY A 131 -2.52 10.26 -6.47
CA GLY A 131 -3.24 10.82 -5.32
C GLY A 131 -4.61 11.37 -5.70
N GLY A 132 -4.72 12.05 -6.84
CA GLY A 132 -5.99 12.54 -7.39
C GLY A 132 -6.95 11.40 -7.75
N GLN A 133 -6.45 10.34 -8.41
CA GLN A 133 -7.26 9.16 -8.70
C GLN A 133 -7.79 8.48 -7.44
N LEU A 134 -6.95 8.34 -6.40
CA LEU A 134 -7.39 7.81 -5.11
C LEU A 134 -8.40 8.74 -4.43
N ALA A 135 -8.21 10.06 -4.52
CA ALA A 135 -9.14 11.03 -3.94
C ALA A 135 -10.54 11.00 -4.60
N LEU A 136 -10.63 10.67 -5.89
CA LEU A 136 -11.91 10.56 -6.60
C LEU A 136 -12.81 9.43 -6.07
N THR A 137 -12.28 8.45 -5.34
CA THR A 137 -13.08 7.40 -4.67
C THR A 137 -14.04 7.97 -3.62
N VAL A 138 -13.89 9.24 -3.23
CA VAL A 138 -14.86 9.97 -2.41
C VAL A 138 -16.26 10.03 -3.06
N ILE A 139 -16.34 9.97 -4.39
CA ILE A 139 -17.60 10.01 -5.15
C ILE A 139 -18.41 8.72 -4.95
N ASP A 140 -17.75 7.61 -4.59
CA ASP A 140 -18.40 6.33 -4.33
C ASP A 140 -19.09 6.29 -2.95
N MET A 141 -18.90 7.32 -2.11
CA MET A 141 -19.55 7.42 -0.80
C MET A 141 -21.04 7.76 -0.96
N LYS A 142 -21.90 6.82 -0.56
CA LYS A 142 -23.36 6.93 -0.78
C LYS A 142 -24.10 7.70 0.31
N THR A 143 -23.54 7.82 1.51
CA THR A 143 -24.21 8.47 2.64
C THR A 143 -23.44 9.69 3.14
N ARG A 144 -24.19 10.67 3.69
CA ARG A 144 -23.57 11.86 4.31
C ARG A 144 -22.69 11.50 5.51
N LYS A 145 -23.03 10.44 6.24
CA LYS A 145 -22.27 9.94 7.39
C LYS A 145 -20.91 9.39 6.94
N ASP A 146 -20.88 8.59 5.89
CA ASP A 146 -19.63 8.04 5.35
C ASP A 146 -18.72 9.15 4.80
N LEU A 147 -19.29 10.09 4.03
CA LEU A 147 -18.56 11.25 3.51
C LEU A 147 -17.95 12.10 4.63
N PHE A 148 -18.72 12.36 5.69
CA PHE A 148 -18.23 13.11 6.85
C PHE A 148 -17.05 12.39 7.53
N VAL A 149 -17.16 11.07 7.75
CA VAL A 149 -16.08 10.27 8.33
C VAL A 149 -14.82 10.32 7.45
N SER A 150 -14.95 10.13 6.13
CA SER A 150 -13.81 10.18 5.21
C SER A 150 -13.11 11.54 5.19
N LEU A 151 -13.88 12.65 5.15
CA LEU A 151 -13.31 14.00 5.19
C LEU A 151 -12.67 14.33 6.54
N LEU A 152 -13.24 13.83 7.64
CA LEU A 152 -12.66 13.96 8.98
C LEU A 152 -11.33 13.21 9.10
N ILE A 153 -11.26 11.97 8.60
CA ILE A 153 -10.01 11.20 8.54
C ILE A 153 -8.96 11.97 7.72
N LEU A 154 -9.33 12.50 6.55
CA LEU A 154 -8.45 13.31 5.71
C LEU A 154 -7.91 14.53 6.47
N GLY A 155 -8.78 15.32 7.10
CA GLY A 155 -8.40 16.51 7.85
C GLY A 155 -7.44 16.21 9.00
N ILE A 156 -7.72 15.18 9.80
CA ILE A 156 -6.83 14.76 10.91
C ILE A 156 -5.51 14.24 10.38
N THR A 157 -5.52 13.47 9.28
CA THR A 157 -4.30 12.92 8.68
C THR A 157 -3.38 14.03 8.17
N LEU A 158 -3.95 15.08 7.56
CA LEU A 158 -3.19 16.25 7.09
C LEU A 158 -2.64 17.12 8.23
N ALA A 159 -3.38 17.23 9.35
CA ALA A 159 -2.98 18.05 10.49
C ALA A 159 -2.04 17.31 11.47
N SER A 160 -2.08 15.98 11.49
CA SER A 160 -1.35 15.16 12.45
C SER A 160 -0.70 13.96 11.75
N ASN A 161 -1.29 12.78 11.85
CA ASN A 161 -0.76 11.55 11.27
C ASN A 161 -1.89 10.57 10.95
N LEU A 162 -1.55 9.56 10.15
CA LEU A 162 -2.49 8.54 9.70
C LEU A 162 -3.05 7.69 10.85
N ALA A 163 -2.28 7.48 11.93
CA ALA A 163 -2.72 6.75 13.12
C ALA A 163 -3.91 7.44 13.79
N ALA A 164 -3.76 8.73 14.07
CA ALA A 164 -4.77 9.56 14.69
C ALA A 164 -6.02 9.66 13.81
N GLY A 165 -5.84 9.90 12.50
CA GLY A 165 -6.93 9.95 11.53
C GLY A 165 -7.73 8.65 11.53
N PHE A 166 -7.05 7.50 11.47
CA PHE A 166 -7.69 6.19 11.47
C PHE A 166 -8.45 5.88 12.76
N LEU A 167 -7.82 6.08 13.92
CA LEU A 167 -8.43 5.79 15.22
C LEU A 167 -9.68 6.64 15.46
N VAL A 168 -9.60 7.95 15.23
CA VAL A 168 -10.76 8.84 15.37
C VAL A 168 -11.84 8.48 14.34
N GLY A 169 -11.44 8.19 13.10
CA GLY A 169 -12.32 7.74 12.03
C GLY A 169 -13.16 6.52 12.42
N ILE A 170 -12.54 5.48 12.99
CA ILE A 170 -13.26 4.30 13.50
C ILE A 170 -14.27 4.69 14.57
N VAL A 171 -13.82 5.44 15.59
CA VAL A 171 -14.68 5.81 16.72
C VAL A 171 -15.91 6.57 16.21
N VAL A 172 -15.71 7.57 15.36
CA VAL A 172 -16.81 8.37 14.79
C VAL A 172 -17.71 7.51 13.90
N ALA A 173 -17.15 6.62 13.08
CA ALA A 173 -17.94 5.72 12.24
C ALA A 173 -18.88 4.82 13.07
N TYR A 174 -18.39 4.24 14.16
CA TYR A 174 -19.22 3.42 15.06
C TYR A 174 -20.27 4.24 15.80
N VAL A 175 -19.92 5.44 16.27
CA VAL A 175 -20.86 6.34 16.94
C VAL A 175 -22.00 6.75 16.02
N LEU A 176 -21.71 7.11 14.76
CA LEU A 176 -22.72 7.53 13.78
C LEU A 176 -23.58 6.38 13.24
N LYS A 177 -23.09 5.14 13.32
CA LYS A 177 -23.81 3.91 12.97
C LYS A 177 -24.69 3.39 14.12
N SER A 178 -24.40 3.78 15.36
CA SER A 178 -25.22 3.41 16.52
C SER A 178 -26.59 4.11 16.47
N GLU A 179 -27.67 3.34 16.59
CA GLU A 179 -29.06 3.83 16.51
C GLU A 179 -29.45 4.82 17.63
N ARG A 180 -28.54 5.10 18.58
CA ARG A 180 -28.76 6.09 19.64
C ARG A 180 -28.63 7.55 19.17
N LEU A 181 -28.10 7.79 17.98
CA LEU A 181 -27.96 9.11 17.38
C LEU A 181 -28.70 9.14 16.03
N HIS A 182 -30.01 9.36 16.10
CA HIS A 182 -30.80 9.77 14.94
C HIS A 182 -30.48 11.24 14.62
N VAL A 183 -29.46 11.43 13.78
CA VAL A 183 -29.22 12.66 13.02
C VAL A 183 -29.23 12.32 11.55
#